data_AF-A0A059C3D7-F1
#
_entry.id   AF-A0A059C3D7-F1
#
_cell.length_a   1.000
_cell.length_b   1.000
_cell.length_c   1.000
_cell.angle_alpha   90.00
_cell.angle_beta   90.00
_cell.angle_gamma   90.00
#
_symmetry.space_group_name_H-M   'P 1'
#
loop_
_entity.id
_entity.type
_entity.pdbx_description
1 polymer ?
#
loop_
_entity_poly.entity_id
_entity_poly.type
_entity_poly.pdbx_seq_one_letter_code
_entity_poly.pdbx_strand_id
1 'polypeptide(L)'
;MVKHNNVVPNGHFRKHWQNYVETWFNQPARKARRRLGLHANVQRLKTYKAKLVVFPRRARKFKAGDSTPEELANATQVQGTYLPIVREKPAVELVEVTDEMKSFNAYAKLRVERLNKRHMGARMKKAADAEKEDK
;
A
#
# COMPACT_ATOMS: atom_id res chain seq x y z
N MET A 1 32.69 30.62 -14.09
CA MET A 1 33.86 31.01 -13.27
C MET A 1 33.31 31.50 -11.93
N VAL A 2 33.73 30.89 -10.82
CA VAL A 2 33.18 31.23 -9.49
C VAL A 2 33.63 32.64 -9.12
N LYS A 3 32.69 33.50 -8.73
CA LYS A 3 33.00 34.84 -8.20
C LYS A 3 33.10 34.79 -6.68
N HIS A 4 34.00 35.59 -6.12
CA HIS A 4 34.28 35.69 -4.68
C HIS A 4 34.81 34.39 -4.06
N ASN A 5 34.91 34.34 -2.72
CA ASN A 5 35.40 33.20 -1.95
C ASN A 5 34.35 32.08 -1.79
N ASN A 6 33.70 31.71 -2.90
CA ASN A 6 32.74 30.62 -2.93
C ASN A 6 33.43 29.32 -3.33
N VAL A 7 32.94 28.20 -2.80
CA VAL A 7 33.45 26.87 -3.11
C VAL A 7 33.15 26.52 -4.57
N VAL A 8 34.12 25.87 -5.23
CA VAL A 8 33.94 25.39 -6.60
C VAL A 8 32.81 24.35 -6.66
N PRO A 9 31.75 24.57 -7.46
CA PRO A 9 30.59 23.68 -7.46
C PRO A 9 30.92 22.33 -8.11
N ASN A 10 30.78 21.25 -7.34
CA ASN A 10 30.88 19.87 -7.82
C ASN A 10 29.48 19.30 -8.16
N GLY A 11 28.88 19.85 -9.21
CA GLY A 11 27.57 19.40 -9.71
C GLY A 11 27.68 18.10 -10.50
N HIS A 12 26.94 17.06 -10.08
CA HIS A 12 26.91 15.75 -10.74
C HIS A 12 25.90 15.68 -11.89
N PHE A 13 25.84 16.75 -12.68
CA PHE A 13 24.91 16.94 -13.80
C PHE A 13 25.63 16.85 -15.16
N ARG A 14 26.71 16.05 -15.23
CA ARG A 14 27.61 16.00 -16.41
C ARG A 14 27.12 15.11 -17.55
N LYS A 15 26.36 14.05 -17.26
CA LYS A 15 25.90 13.07 -18.27
C LYS A 15 24.38 13.09 -18.36
N HIS A 16 23.84 13.49 -19.52
CA HIS A 16 22.43 13.44 -19.95
C HIS A 16 21.35 13.44 -18.84
N TRP A 17 21.54 14.24 -17.78
CA TRP A 17 20.72 14.16 -16.57
C TRP A 17 19.29 14.62 -16.83
N GLN A 18 19.11 15.51 -17.82
CA GLN A 18 17.81 15.98 -18.29
C GLN A 18 16.93 14.83 -18.82
N ASN A 19 17.54 13.74 -19.31
CA ASN A 19 16.80 12.56 -19.76
C ASN A 19 16.30 11.69 -18.60
N TYR A 20 16.83 11.88 -17.39
CA TYR A 20 16.54 11.10 -16.19
C TYR A 20 15.99 11.96 -15.05
N VAL A 21 15.14 12.92 -15.38
CA VAL A 21 14.47 13.76 -14.38
C VAL A 21 13.34 12.97 -13.75
N GLU A 22 13.50 12.57 -12.49
CA GLU A 22 12.42 11.98 -11.73
C GLU A 22 11.35 13.04 -11.43
N THR A 23 10.14 12.83 -11.94
CA THR A 23 9.00 13.71 -11.68
C THR A 23 8.08 13.09 -10.63
N TRP A 24 7.39 13.96 -9.88
CA TRP A 24 6.48 13.55 -8.81
C TRP A 24 5.01 13.52 -9.24
N PHE A 25 4.71 13.53 -10.54
CA PHE A 25 3.34 13.51 -11.06
C PHE A 25 2.53 12.26 -10.65
N ASN A 26 3.21 11.15 -10.38
CA ASN A 26 2.60 9.90 -9.90
C ASN A 26 2.30 9.88 -8.38
N GLN A 27 2.69 10.92 -7.63
CA GLN A 27 2.51 11.00 -6.19
C GLN A 27 1.03 10.87 -5.74
N PRO A 28 0.04 11.55 -6.36
CA PRO A 28 -1.37 11.39 -5.98
C PRO A 28 -1.87 9.94 -6.16
N ALA A 29 -1.52 9.29 -7.27
CA ALA A 29 -1.87 7.88 -7.50
C ALA A 29 -1.20 6.95 -6.47
N ARG A 30 0.06 7.22 -6.11
CA ARG A 30 0.76 6.48 -5.04
C ARG A 30 0.12 6.71 -3.65
N LYS A 31 -0.48 7.88 -3.40
CA LYS A 31 -1.21 8.17 -2.16
C LYS A 31 -2.54 7.40 -2.12
N ALA A 32 -3.28 7.37 -3.22
CA ALA A 32 -4.51 6.57 -3.32
C ALA A 32 -4.26 5.08 -3.05
N ARG A 33 -3.20 4.51 -3.64
CA ARG A 33 -2.80 3.09 -3.40
C ARG A 33 -2.54 2.78 -1.92
N ARG A 34 -1.98 3.73 -1.16
CA ARG A 34 -1.65 3.55 0.26
C ARG A 34 -2.87 3.62 1.19
N ARG A 35 -4.02 4.08 0.70
CA ARG A 35 -5.22 4.35 1.50
C ARG A 35 -5.79 3.10 2.18
N LEU A 36 -5.83 1.95 1.49
CA LEU A 36 -6.34 0.69 2.07
C LEU A 36 -5.51 0.24 3.29
N GLY A 37 -4.17 0.28 3.16
CA GLY A 37 -3.27 -0.04 4.28
C GLY A 37 -3.40 0.95 5.45
N LEU A 38 -3.60 2.23 5.15
CA LEU A 38 -3.87 3.25 6.18
C LEU A 38 -5.14 2.93 6.97
N HIS A 39 -6.24 2.57 6.29
CA HIS A 39 -7.50 2.25 6.96
C HIS A 39 -7.35 1.06 7.91
N ALA A 40 -6.65 0.00 7.50
CA ALA A 40 -6.37 -1.16 8.36
C ALA A 40 -5.58 -0.76 9.63
N ASN A 41 -4.55 0.08 9.48
CA ASN A 41 -3.76 0.57 10.61
C ASN A 41 -4.56 1.46 11.56
N VAL A 42 -5.41 2.33 11.00
CA VAL A 42 -6.30 3.19 11.80
C VAL A 42 -7.28 2.35 12.62
N GLN A 43 -7.87 1.31 12.04
CA GLN A 43 -8.74 0.39 12.77
C GLN A 43 -7.98 -0.31 13.90
N ARG A 44 -6.76 -0.77 13.66
CA ARG A 44 -5.90 -1.37 14.71
C ARG A 44 -5.61 -0.41 15.86
N LEU A 45 -5.36 0.86 15.58
CA LEU A 45 -5.13 1.86 16.63
C LEU A 45 -6.40 2.16 17.43
N LYS A 46 -7.57 2.18 16.77
CA LYS A 46 -8.86 2.34 17.46
C LYS A 46 -9.13 1.17 18.40
N THR A 47 -8.91 -0.07 17.95
CA THR A 47 -9.08 -1.26 18.81
C THR A 47 -8.08 -1.29 19.96
N TYR A 48 -6.81 -0.90 19.72
CA TYR A 48 -5.83 -0.73 20.79
C TYR A 48 -6.30 0.28 21.83
N LYS A 49 -6.70 1.49 21.39
CA LYS A 49 -7.14 2.57 22.28
C LYS A 49 -8.37 2.17 23.11
N ALA A 50 -9.31 1.43 22.53
CA ALA A 50 -10.48 0.93 23.25
C ALA A 50 -10.15 -0.15 24.29
N LYS A 51 -9.07 -0.91 24.10
CA LYS A 51 -8.60 -1.96 25.02
C LYS A 51 -7.54 -1.48 26.00
N LEU A 52 -7.04 -0.26 25.85
CA LEU A 52 -6.00 0.31 26.69
C LEU A 52 -6.62 0.78 28.01
N VAL A 53 -6.20 0.18 29.12
CA VAL A 53 -6.53 0.65 30.46
C VAL A 53 -5.39 1.53 30.97
N VAL A 54 -5.70 2.79 31.32
CA VAL A 54 -4.70 3.77 31.77
C VAL A 54 -4.85 4.02 33.27
N PHE A 55 -3.81 3.68 34.03
CA PHE A 55 -3.78 3.86 35.48
C PHE A 55 -3.45 5.31 35.86
N PRO A 56 -4.17 5.92 36.83
CA PRO A 56 -3.82 7.23 37.35
C PRO A 56 -2.41 7.27 37.93
N ARG A 57 -1.63 8.29 37.56
CA ARG A 57 -0.26 8.47 38.08
C ARG A 57 -0.22 8.61 39.61
N ARG A 58 -1.28 9.17 40.21
CA ARG A 58 -1.46 9.22 41.67
C ARG A 58 -2.74 8.47 42.01
N ALA A 59 -2.62 7.46 42.86
CA ALA A 59 -3.77 6.69 43.33
C ALA A 59 -4.88 7.64 43.85
N ARG A 60 -6.13 7.36 43.45
CA ARG A 60 -7.34 8.14 43.80
C ARG A 60 -7.40 9.57 43.25
N LYS A 61 -6.40 10.06 42.49
CA LYS A 61 -6.45 11.36 41.79
C LYS A 61 -6.57 11.13 40.28
N PHE A 62 -7.80 10.88 39.84
CA PHE A 62 -8.12 10.65 38.43
C PHE A 62 -8.07 11.96 37.64
N LYS A 63 -7.54 11.88 36.42
CA LYS A 63 -7.49 12.94 35.42
C LYS A 63 -8.21 12.50 34.15
N ALA A 64 -8.45 13.46 33.25
CA ALA A 64 -8.98 13.16 31.93
C ALA A 64 -8.03 12.20 31.17
N GLY A 65 -8.56 11.04 30.80
CA GLY A 65 -7.81 9.97 30.13
C GLY A 65 -7.40 8.80 31.02
N ASP A 66 -7.61 8.89 32.35
CA ASP A 66 -7.48 7.73 33.23
C ASP A 66 -8.73 6.83 33.14
N SER A 67 -8.53 5.54 33.34
CA SER A 67 -9.59 4.54 33.35
C SER A 67 -10.46 4.59 34.60
N THR A 68 -11.68 4.08 34.49
CA THR A 68 -12.62 4.02 35.61
C THR A 68 -12.14 3.03 36.68
N PRO A 69 -12.54 3.20 37.96
CA PRO A 69 -12.17 2.25 39.01
C PRO A 69 -12.55 0.79 38.72
N GLU A 70 -13.64 0.57 37.99
CA GLU A 70 -14.11 -0.77 37.57
C GLU A 70 -13.19 -1.40 36.53
N GLU A 71 -12.72 -0.62 35.54
CA GLU A 71 -11.74 -1.08 34.55
C GLU A 71 -10.39 -1.41 35.20
N LEU A 72 -9.98 -0.62 36.20
CA LEU A 72 -8.74 -0.84 36.95
C LEU A 72 -8.78 -2.15 37.76
N ALA A 73 -9.93 -2.47 38.37
CA ALA A 73 -10.11 -3.69 39.14
C ALA A 73 -10.05 -4.96 38.26
N ASN A 74 -10.52 -4.86 37.02
CA ASN A 74 -10.54 -5.96 36.06
C ASN A 74 -9.26 -6.05 35.20
N ALA A 75 -8.35 -5.09 35.33
CA ALA A 75 -7.13 -5.06 34.53
C ALA A 75 -6.19 -6.21 34.92
N THR A 76 -5.78 -6.99 33.92
CA THR A 76 -4.88 -8.13 34.05
C THR A 76 -3.73 -8.00 33.06
N GLN A 77 -2.57 -8.59 33.40
CA GLN A 77 -1.43 -8.57 32.50
C GLN A 77 -1.68 -9.52 31.32
N VAL A 78 -1.60 -8.99 30.10
CA VAL A 78 -1.61 -9.82 28.89
C VAL A 78 -0.23 -10.46 28.74
N GLN A 79 -0.18 -11.80 28.76
CA GLN A 79 1.04 -12.55 28.47
C GLN A 79 1.14 -12.83 26.96
N GLY A 80 2.30 -12.54 26.36
CA GLY A 80 2.57 -12.75 24.93
C GLY A 80 2.41 -11.49 24.06
N THR A 81 2.37 -11.70 22.74
CA THR A 81 2.32 -10.61 21.77
C THR A 81 0.93 -9.96 21.72
N TYR A 82 0.85 -8.66 21.95
CA TYR A 82 -0.41 -7.92 21.94
C TYR A 82 -0.95 -7.68 20.52
N LEU A 83 -2.22 -8.06 20.28
CA LEU A 83 -2.89 -8.00 18.97
C LEU A 83 -1.99 -8.57 17.86
N PRO A 84 -1.70 -9.87 17.83
CA PRO A 84 -0.82 -10.43 16.79
C PRO A 84 -1.41 -10.19 15.40
N ILE A 85 -0.55 -9.84 14.43
CA ILE A 85 -0.97 -9.71 13.03
C ILE A 85 -1.07 -11.12 12.47
N VAL A 86 -2.29 -11.65 12.41
CA VAL A 86 -2.56 -12.95 11.82
C VAL A 86 -2.80 -12.77 10.32
N ARG A 87 -2.15 -13.59 9.51
CA ARG A 87 -2.49 -13.70 8.08
C ARG A 87 -3.62 -14.71 7.96
N GLU A 88 -4.85 -14.19 7.92
CA GLU A 88 -6.03 -15.00 7.69
C GLU A 88 -5.88 -15.70 6.32
N LYS A 89 -5.92 -17.03 6.32
CA LYS A 89 -6.00 -17.79 5.08
C LYS A 89 -7.42 -17.58 4.53
N PRO A 90 -7.58 -17.27 3.25
CA PRO A 90 -8.92 -17.17 2.67
C PRO A 90 -9.64 -18.51 2.84
N ALA A 91 -10.88 -18.47 3.33
CA ALA A 91 -11.74 -19.63 3.33
C ALA A 91 -12.07 -19.99 1.87
N VAL A 92 -11.84 -21.25 1.49
CA VAL A 92 -12.26 -21.76 0.19
C VAL A 92 -13.66 -22.30 0.36
N GLU A 93 -14.64 -21.60 -0.16
CA GLU A 93 -16.01 -22.10 -0.23
C GLU A 93 -16.10 -23.12 -1.37
N LEU A 94 -16.63 -24.31 -1.07
CA LEU A 94 -16.87 -25.35 -2.07
C LEU A 94 -18.17 -24.99 -2.79
N VAL A 95 -18.02 -24.40 -3.97
CA VAL A 95 -19.14 -24.04 -4.85
C VAL A 95 -19.28 -25.10 -5.93
N GLU A 96 -20.51 -25.42 -6.31
CA GLU A 96 -20.77 -26.30 -7.46
C GLU A 96 -20.15 -25.71 -8.74
N VAL A 97 -19.57 -26.59 -9.56
CA VAL A 97 -18.90 -26.15 -10.78
C VAL A 97 -19.95 -25.69 -11.79
N THR A 98 -20.01 -24.38 -12.02
CA THR A 98 -20.89 -23.79 -13.03
C THR A 98 -20.43 -24.15 -14.44
N ASP A 99 -21.33 -24.12 -15.41
CA ASP A 99 -21.00 -24.46 -16.79
C ASP A 99 -20.02 -23.45 -17.42
N GLU A 100 -20.05 -22.19 -16.95
CA GLU A 100 -19.03 -21.18 -17.28
C GLU A 100 -17.63 -21.63 -16.85
N MET A 101 -17.48 -22.15 -15.62
CA MET A 101 -16.19 -22.66 -15.12
C MET A 101 -15.70 -23.88 -15.92
N LYS A 102 -16.61 -24.72 -16.43
CA LYS A 102 -16.26 -25.88 -17.28
C LYS A 102 -15.83 -25.44 -18.68
N SER A 103 -16.51 -24.45 -19.25
CA SER A 103 -16.17 -23.90 -20.56
C SER A 103 -14.88 -23.06 -20.55
N PHE A 104 -14.45 -22.59 -19.38
CA PHE A 104 -13.27 -21.75 -19.23
C PHE A 104 -11.97 -22.54 -19.38
N ASN A 105 -11.25 -22.32 -20.49
CA ASN A 105 -9.93 -22.90 -20.71
C ASN A 105 -8.82 -22.06 -20.02
N ALA A 106 -8.57 -22.36 -18.74
CA ALA A 106 -7.63 -21.63 -17.91
C ALA A 106 -6.20 -21.58 -18.48
N TYR A 107 -5.70 -22.70 -19.02
CA TYR A 107 -4.36 -22.77 -19.60
C TYR A 107 -4.23 -21.89 -20.83
N ALA A 108 -5.20 -21.95 -21.75
CA ALA A 108 -5.22 -21.09 -22.93
C ALA A 108 -5.28 -19.61 -22.54
N LYS A 109 -6.13 -19.24 -21.57
CA LYS A 109 -6.24 -17.86 -21.07
C LYS A 109 -4.91 -17.33 -20.54
N LEU A 110 -4.20 -18.10 -19.72
CA LEU A 110 -2.87 -17.70 -19.22
C LEU A 110 -1.87 -17.44 -20.34
N ARG A 111 -1.88 -18.24 -21.42
CA ARG A 111 -1.01 -18.03 -22.59
C ARG A 111 -1.39 -16.78 -23.37
N VAL A 112 -2.69 -16.56 -23.58
CA VAL A 112 -3.20 -15.33 -24.23
C VAL A 112 -2.81 -14.09 -23.44
N GLU A 113 -2.91 -14.10 -22.10
CA GLU A 113 -2.51 -12.95 -21.27
C GLU A 113 -1.00 -12.68 -21.33
N ARG A 114 -0.16 -13.73 -21.35
CA ARG A 114 1.29 -13.58 -21.55
C ARG A 114 1.59 -12.98 -22.93
N LEU A 115 0.90 -13.44 -23.97
CA LEU A 115 1.04 -12.95 -25.33
C LEU A 115 0.60 -11.48 -25.43
N ASN A 116 -0.56 -11.14 -24.86
CA ASN A 116 -1.04 -9.76 -24.77
C ASN A 116 0.01 -8.86 -24.13
N LYS A 117 0.51 -9.21 -22.93
CA LYS A 117 1.56 -8.45 -22.23
C LYS A 117 2.82 -8.27 -23.08
N ARG A 118 3.27 -9.32 -23.79
CA ARG A 118 4.44 -9.27 -24.66
C ARG A 118 4.24 -8.34 -25.86
N HIS A 119 3.08 -8.42 -26.51
CA HIS A 119 2.81 -7.67 -27.75
C HIS A 119 2.13 -6.32 -27.53
N MET A 120 1.85 -5.89 -26.30
CA MET A 120 1.25 -4.56 -26.03
C MET A 120 2.02 -3.44 -26.74
N GLY A 121 3.35 -3.40 -26.61
CA GLY A 121 4.16 -2.37 -27.25
C GLY A 121 4.12 -2.44 -28.78
N ALA A 122 4.24 -3.64 -29.35
CA ALA A 122 4.19 -3.84 -30.80
C ALA A 122 2.82 -3.47 -31.39
N ARG A 123 1.73 -3.79 -30.68
CA ARG A 123 0.37 -3.42 -31.07
C ARG A 123 0.15 -1.91 -31.00
N MET A 124 0.60 -1.25 -29.93
CA MET A 124 0.53 0.22 -29.82
C MET A 124 1.33 0.89 -30.93
N LYS A 125 2.54 0.39 -31.25
CA LYS A 125 3.33 0.91 -32.37
C LYS A 125 2.60 0.75 -33.70
N LYS A 126 2.11 -0.46 -34.00
CA LYS A 126 1.39 -0.74 -35.25
C LYS A 126 0.11 0.11 -35.39
N ALA A 127 -0.64 0.30 -34.31
CA ALA A 127 -1.82 1.17 -34.31
C ALA A 127 -1.44 2.63 -34.58
N ALA A 128 -0.39 3.15 -33.92
CA ALA A 128 0.08 4.52 -34.14
C ALA A 128 0.68 4.74 -35.53
N ASP A 129 1.25 3.71 -36.17
CA ASP A 129 1.77 3.80 -37.53
C ASP A 129 0.61 3.75 -38.56
N ALA A 130 -0.42 2.92 -38.34
CA ALA A 130 -1.63 2.91 -39.18
C ALA A 130 -2.39 4.26 -39.13
N GLU A 131 -2.55 4.86 -37.95
CA GLU A 131 -3.17 6.19 -37.81
C GLU A 131 -2.41 7.32 -38.51
N LYS A 132 -1.11 7.12 -38.81
CA LYS A 132 -0.32 8.08 -39.61
C LYS A 132 -0.44 7.83 -41.10
N GLU A 133 -0.70 6.60 -41.54
CA GLU A 133 -0.89 6.26 -42.96
C GLU A 133 -2.31 6.67 -43.44
N ASP A 134 -3.29 6.66 -42.54
CA ASP A 134 -4.67 7.14 -42.81
C ASP A 134 -4.81 8.68 -42.80
N LYS A 135 -3.73 9.43 -42.53
CA LYS A 135 -3.67 10.90 -42.49
C LYS A 135 -2.80 11.47 -43.61
#